data_AF-A0A8S1BIY0-F1
#
_entry.id   AF-A0A8S1BIY0-F1
#
_cell.length_a   1.000
_cell.length_b   1.000
_cell.length_c   1.000
_cell.angle_alpha   90.00
_cell.angle_beta   90.00
_cell.angle_gamma   90.00
#
_symmetry.space_group_name_H-M   'P 1'
#
loop_
_entity.id
_entity.type
_entity.pdbx_description
1 polymer ?
#
loop_
_entity_poly.entity_id
_entity_poly.type
_entity_poly.pdbx_seq_one_letter_code
_entity_poly.pdbx_strand_id
1 'polypeptide(L)'
;MRTTKQSSHLLLFRIQVISLNHRTMYSNFQPSEPDLTAGIGLLAHLNIEELKDIVNNDGKFEELLKDFKQNKTHDSEKELLLASNRSLADFNLTYEPKLREGKEKLLELSEKAQQLCQNVQGKTAELAQKSGNVSLDSALDILKAAAAESEEESDALAEQYLSSDIDLDQFIEQFLVKRKQMHLRRVKADKMAEILASPAESYPPPIPARLPYPAQPTPYPMSNNMPYPPY
;
A
#
# COMPACT_ATOMS: atom_id res chain seq x y z
N MET A 1 5.75 5.02 3.67
CA MET A 1 7.17 4.58 3.77
C MET A 1 7.41 3.08 3.48
N ARG A 2 6.41 2.27 3.09
CA ARG A 2 6.63 0.82 2.76
C ARG A 2 6.75 0.50 1.27
N THR A 3 6.23 1.37 0.40
CA THR A 3 6.26 1.20 -1.07
C THR A 3 7.67 1.33 -1.64
N THR A 4 8.53 2.14 -1.02
CA THR A 4 9.93 2.32 -1.44
C THR A 4 10.77 1.07 -1.20
N LYS A 5 10.61 0.37 -0.07
CA LYS A 5 11.39 -0.84 0.24
C LYS A 5 11.08 -2.01 -0.69
N GLN A 6 9.82 -2.19 -1.08
CA GLN A 6 9.43 -3.27 -1.98
C GLN A 6 9.90 -3.01 -3.42
N SER A 7 9.88 -1.74 -3.85
CA SER A 7 10.46 -1.31 -5.13
C SER A 7 11.98 -1.48 -5.13
N SER A 8 12.67 -1.12 -4.04
CA SER A 8 14.11 -1.38 -3.87
C SER A 8 14.45 -2.87 -3.90
N HIS A 9 13.61 -3.74 -3.32
CA HIS A 9 13.85 -5.18 -3.32
C HIS A 9 13.67 -5.82 -4.70
N LEU A 10 12.71 -5.34 -5.49
CA LEU A 10 12.49 -5.79 -6.88
C LEU A 10 13.59 -5.28 -7.82
N LEU A 11 14.09 -4.06 -7.57
CA LEU A 11 15.19 -3.46 -8.31
C LEU A 11 16.53 -4.12 -7.96
N LEU A 12 16.75 -4.47 -6.68
CA LEU A 12 17.87 -5.30 -6.23
C LEU A 12 17.77 -6.71 -6.79
N PHE A 13 16.58 -7.33 -6.86
CA PHE A 13 16.43 -8.65 -7.47
C PHE A 13 16.67 -8.61 -8.97
N ARG A 14 16.22 -7.56 -9.68
CA ARG A 14 16.54 -7.34 -11.10
C ARG A 14 18.02 -7.10 -11.32
N ILE A 15 18.68 -6.27 -10.49
CA ILE A 15 20.14 -6.05 -10.54
C ILE A 15 20.87 -7.35 -10.22
N GLN A 16 20.41 -8.14 -9.26
CA GLN A 16 21.04 -9.41 -8.86
C GLN A 16 20.87 -10.46 -9.97
N VAL A 17 19.71 -10.56 -10.62
CA VAL A 17 19.46 -11.46 -11.77
C VAL A 17 20.23 -11.01 -13.01
N ILE A 18 20.31 -9.70 -13.27
CA ILE A 18 21.15 -9.14 -14.36
C ILE A 18 22.63 -9.33 -14.04
N SER A 19 23.05 -9.18 -12.79
CA SER A 19 24.44 -9.35 -12.33
C SER A 19 24.85 -10.83 -12.28
N LEU A 20 23.95 -11.75 -11.92
CA LEU A 20 24.15 -13.19 -12.07
C LEU A 20 24.23 -13.56 -13.54
N ASN A 21 23.34 -13.06 -14.40
CA ASN A 21 23.46 -13.24 -15.84
C ASN A 21 24.75 -12.63 -16.39
N HIS A 22 25.16 -11.44 -15.97
CA HIS A 22 26.41 -10.81 -16.41
C HIS A 22 27.64 -11.58 -15.89
N ARG A 23 27.61 -12.06 -14.65
CA ARG A 23 28.68 -12.88 -14.07
C ARG A 23 28.80 -14.22 -14.76
N THR A 24 27.68 -14.85 -15.16
CA THR A 24 27.68 -16.11 -15.93
C THR A 24 27.99 -15.89 -17.42
N MET A 25 27.57 -14.77 -18.01
CA MET A 25 27.85 -14.41 -19.42
C MET A 25 29.32 -14.04 -19.63
N TYR A 26 29.98 -13.40 -18.65
CA TYR A 26 31.39 -13.01 -18.77
C TYR A 26 32.39 -13.90 -18.02
N SER A 27 31.97 -14.80 -17.11
CA SER A 27 32.91 -15.78 -16.53
C SER A 27 33.23 -16.92 -17.49
N ASN A 28 32.33 -17.23 -18.43
CA ASN A 28 32.52 -18.32 -19.39
C ASN A 28 33.04 -17.86 -20.75
N PHE A 29 32.95 -16.56 -21.08
CA PHE A 29 33.61 -16.01 -22.26
C PHE A 29 35.05 -15.59 -21.95
N GLN A 30 35.85 -16.55 -21.49
CA GLN A 30 37.28 -16.49 -21.77
C GLN A 30 37.42 -16.80 -23.27
N PRO A 31 38.19 -16.03 -24.06
CA PRO A 31 38.60 -16.51 -25.37
C PRO A 31 39.43 -17.78 -25.14
N SER A 32 38.77 -18.93 -25.17
CA SER A 32 39.42 -20.23 -25.13
C SER A 32 40.36 -20.27 -26.33
N GLU A 33 41.67 -20.42 -26.10
CA GLU A 33 42.62 -20.61 -27.19
C GLU A 33 42.12 -21.74 -28.10
N PRO A 34 42.24 -21.60 -29.43
CA PRO A 34 41.81 -22.65 -30.34
C PRO A 34 42.60 -23.91 -30.02
N ASP A 35 41.91 -25.05 -29.84
CA ASP A 35 42.55 -26.35 -29.59
C ASP A 35 43.24 -26.86 -30.87
N LEU A 36 44.39 -26.29 -31.18
CA LEU A 36 45.17 -26.61 -32.37
C LEU A 36 45.54 -28.10 -32.41
N THR A 37 45.66 -28.77 -31.26
CA THR A 37 45.98 -30.20 -31.18
C THR A 37 44.83 -31.06 -31.69
N ALA A 38 43.60 -30.76 -31.26
CA ALA A 38 42.41 -31.44 -31.79
C ALA A 38 42.21 -31.15 -33.28
N GLY A 39 42.52 -29.93 -33.74
CA GLY A 39 42.47 -29.57 -35.16
C GLY A 39 43.45 -30.30 -36.03
N ILE A 40 44.70 -30.37 -35.60
CA ILE A 40 45.75 -31.11 -36.31
C ILE A 40 45.39 -32.60 -36.35
N GLY A 41 44.80 -33.17 -35.29
CA GLY A 41 44.30 -34.55 -35.31
C GLY A 41 43.19 -34.79 -36.34
N LEU A 42 42.31 -33.82 -36.55
CA LEU A 42 41.26 -33.86 -37.58
C LEU A 42 41.81 -33.64 -39.00
N LEU A 43 42.96 -32.99 -39.16
CA LEU A 43 43.59 -32.79 -40.47
C LEU A 43 44.58 -33.89 -40.83
N ALA A 44 45.13 -34.60 -39.84
CA ALA A 44 46.22 -35.57 -40.02
C ALA A 44 45.82 -36.82 -40.83
N HIS A 45 44.53 -37.10 -40.98
CA HIS A 45 44.02 -38.25 -41.72
C HIS A 45 43.59 -37.92 -43.16
N LEU A 46 43.73 -36.66 -43.58
CA LEU A 46 43.35 -36.19 -44.91
C LEU A 46 44.56 -36.15 -45.85
N ASN A 47 44.36 -36.50 -47.11
CA ASN A 47 45.42 -36.48 -48.11
C ASN A 47 45.60 -35.09 -48.74
N ILE A 48 46.71 -34.86 -49.45
CA ILE A 48 47.09 -33.53 -49.98
C ILE A 48 46.02 -32.97 -50.94
N GLU A 49 45.39 -33.81 -51.75
CA GLU A 49 44.31 -33.39 -52.67
C GLU A 49 43.05 -32.97 -51.91
N GLU A 50 42.70 -33.67 -50.83
CA GLU A 50 41.54 -33.39 -49.98
C GLU A 50 41.77 -32.11 -49.15
N LEU A 51 42.98 -31.93 -48.60
CA LEU A 51 43.38 -30.70 -47.92
C LEU A 51 43.33 -29.49 -48.86
N LYS A 52 43.79 -29.65 -50.10
CA LYS A 52 43.75 -28.60 -51.12
C LYS A 52 42.31 -28.26 -51.52
N ASP A 53 41.44 -29.26 -51.62
CA ASP A 53 40.02 -29.08 -51.92
C ASP A 53 39.28 -28.38 -50.76
N ILE A 54 39.56 -28.75 -49.50
CA ILE A 54 39.00 -28.10 -48.31
C ILE A 54 39.48 -26.64 -48.18
N VAL A 55 40.76 -26.36 -48.42
CA VAL A 55 41.30 -24.99 -48.35
C VAL A 55 40.74 -24.08 -49.45
N ASN A 56 40.38 -24.63 -50.61
CA ASN A 56 39.83 -23.86 -51.73
C ASN A 56 38.28 -23.83 -51.75
N ASN A 57 37.62 -24.45 -50.77
CA ASN A 57 36.17 -24.51 -50.68
C ASN A 57 35.70 -24.15 -49.26
N ASP A 58 35.31 -22.89 -49.08
CA ASP A 58 34.85 -22.36 -47.79
C ASP A 58 33.70 -23.17 -47.18
N GLY A 59 32.80 -23.73 -47.99
CA GLY A 59 31.71 -24.56 -47.50
C GLY A 59 32.17 -25.89 -46.88
N LYS A 60 33.16 -26.54 -47.50
CA LYS A 60 33.78 -27.76 -46.95
C LYS A 60 34.62 -27.45 -45.71
N PHE A 61 35.28 -26.29 -45.69
CA PHE A 61 36.01 -25.81 -44.52
C PHE A 61 35.08 -25.53 -43.33
N GLU A 62 33.94 -24.85 -43.55
CA GLU A 62 32.92 -24.64 -42.52
C GLU A 62 32.31 -25.95 -42.00
N GLU A 63 32.10 -26.93 -42.89
CA GLU A 63 31.62 -28.27 -42.51
C GLU A 63 32.63 -28.98 -41.59
N LEU A 64 33.92 -28.94 -41.94
CA LEU A 64 34.99 -29.47 -41.09
C LEU A 64 35.09 -28.72 -39.75
N LEU A 65 34.87 -27.40 -39.74
CA LEU A 65 34.86 -26.61 -38.51
C LEU A 65 33.70 -26.99 -37.58
N LYS A 66 32.55 -27.40 -38.09
CA LYS A 66 31.45 -27.92 -37.25
C LYS A 66 31.83 -29.21 -36.53
N ASP A 67 32.74 -29.99 -37.11
CA ASP A 67 33.20 -31.23 -36.50
C ASP A 67 34.22 -31.06 -35.39
N PHE A 68 34.79 -29.86 -35.27
CA PHE A 68 35.71 -29.49 -34.24
C PHE A 68 35.05 -29.55 -32.85
N LYS A 69 35.67 -30.30 -31.92
CA LYS A 69 35.11 -30.58 -30.58
C LYS A 69 34.80 -29.32 -29.78
N GLN A 70 35.65 -28.30 -29.88
CA GLN A 70 35.45 -27.00 -29.21
C GLN A 70 34.20 -26.28 -29.74
N ASN A 71 33.95 -26.31 -31.05
CA ASN A 71 32.75 -25.71 -31.64
C ASN A 71 31.48 -26.45 -31.23
N LYS A 72 31.48 -27.79 -31.24
CA LYS A 72 30.37 -28.60 -30.72
C LYS A 72 30.05 -28.27 -29.25
N THR A 73 31.10 -28.03 -28.45
CA THR A 73 30.95 -27.67 -27.04
C THR A 73 30.33 -26.28 -26.90
N HIS A 74 30.86 -25.28 -27.62
CA HIS A 74 30.32 -23.91 -27.62
C HIS A 74 28.86 -23.85 -28.11
N ASP A 75 28.52 -24.61 -29.15
CA ASP A 75 27.15 -24.70 -29.65
C ASP A 75 26.22 -25.31 -28.60
N SER A 76 26.65 -26.36 -27.90
CA SER A 76 25.85 -26.97 -26.83
C SER A 76 25.65 -26.04 -25.63
N GLU A 77 26.67 -25.26 -25.25
CA GLU A 77 26.57 -24.27 -24.19
C GLU A 77 25.64 -23.12 -24.58
N LYS A 78 25.73 -22.65 -25.83
CA LYS A 78 24.84 -21.64 -26.39
C LYS A 78 23.39 -22.12 -26.36
N GLU A 79 23.11 -23.33 -26.82
CA GLU A 79 21.76 -23.90 -26.79
C GLU A 79 21.23 -24.05 -25.36
N LEU A 80 22.07 -24.47 -24.41
CA LEU A 80 21.71 -24.55 -23.00
C LEU A 80 21.36 -23.15 -22.42
N LEU A 81 22.16 -22.14 -22.74
CA LEU A 81 21.92 -20.76 -22.31
C LEU A 81 20.64 -20.19 -22.94
N LEU A 82 20.40 -20.44 -24.21
CA LEU A 82 19.18 -20.02 -24.90
C LEU A 82 17.95 -20.70 -24.29
N ALA A 83 18.00 -22.00 -24.04
CA ALA A 83 16.92 -22.74 -23.39
C ALA A 83 16.65 -22.23 -21.96
N SER A 84 17.70 -21.94 -21.20
CA SER A 84 17.61 -21.38 -19.84
C SER A 84 17.01 -19.97 -19.86
N ASN A 85 17.50 -19.09 -20.74
CA ASN A 85 17.00 -17.73 -20.89
C ASN A 85 15.52 -17.73 -21.31
N ARG A 86 15.16 -18.58 -22.27
CA ARG A 86 13.78 -18.77 -22.71
C ARG A 86 12.88 -19.23 -21.57
N SER A 87 13.30 -20.24 -20.82
CA SER A 87 12.54 -20.74 -19.66
C SER A 87 12.32 -19.64 -18.61
N LEU A 88 13.33 -18.80 -18.38
CA LEU A 88 13.23 -17.68 -17.44
C LEU A 88 12.33 -16.56 -17.97
N ALA A 89 12.39 -16.27 -19.26
CA ALA A 89 11.50 -15.31 -19.91
C ALA A 89 10.05 -15.78 -19.83
N ASP A 90 9.78 -17.04 -20.15
CA ASP A 90 8.45 -17.65 -20.05
C ASP A 90 7.93 -17.60 -18.61
N PHE A 91 8.77 -17.94 -17.63
CA PHE A 91 8.42 -17.81 -16.21
C PHE A 91 8.10 -16.36 -15.81
N ASN A 92 8.89 -15.38 -16.26
CA ASN A 92 8.62 -13.96 -16.01
C ASN A 92 7.29 -13.52 -16.61
N LEU A 93 6.96 -13.98 -17.83
CA LEU A 93 5.68 -13.71 -18.48
C LEU A 93 4.49 -14.27 -17.68
N THR A 94 4.66 -15.37 -16.95
CA THR A 94 3.58 -15.89 -16.08
C THR A 94 3.17 -14.94 -14.95
N TYR A 95 4.00 -13.97 -14.57
CA TYR A 95 3.67 -12.98 -13.55
C TYR A 95 2.90 -11.77 -14.10
N GLU A 96 2.97 -11.50 -15.40
CA GLU A 96 2.23 -10.39 -16.01
C GLU A 96 0.72 -10.42 -15.72
N PRO A 97 -0.01 -11.53 -15.91
CA PRO A 97 -1.45 -11.55 -15.61
C PRO A 97 -1.73 -11.30 -14.13
N LYS A 98 -0.92 -11.87 -13.22
CA LYS A 98 -1.07 -11.67 -11.77
C LYS A 98 -0.84 -10.21 -11.36
N LEU A 99 0.17 -9.57 -11.95
CA LEU A 99 0.46 -8.15 -11.72
C LEU A 99 -0.63 -7.25 -12.30
N ARG A 100 -1.16 -7.58 -13.48
CA ARG A 100 -2.26 -6.85 -14.11
C ARG A 100 -3.52 -6.92 -13.26
N GLU A 101 -3.92 -8.12 -12.85
CA GLU A 101 -5.06 -8.34 -11.96
C GLU A 101 -4.90 -7.61 -10.62
N GLY A 102 -3.71 -7.68 -10.01
CA GLY A 102 -3.43 -6.97 -8.77
C GLY A 102 -3.53 -5.45 -8.91
N LYS A 103 -3.08 -4.89 -10.05
CA LYS A 103 -3.22 -3.47 -10.36
C LYS A 103 -4.67 -3.06 -10.58
N GLU A 104 -5.45 -3.84 -11.32
CA GLU A 104 -6.88 -3.59 -11.53
C GLU A 104 -7.65 -3.60 -10.21
N LYS A 105 -7.43 -4.62 -9.37
CA LYS A 105 -8.05 -4.70 -8.03
C LYS A 105 -7.68 -3.51 -7.15
N LEU A 106 -6.42 -3.07 -7.20
CA LEU A 106 -5.97 -1.91 -6.44
C LEU A 106 -6.66 -0.62 -6.92
N LEU A 107 -6.79 -0.43 -8.23
CA LEU A 107 -7.50 0.72 -8.80
C LEU A 107 -8.97 0.71 -8.39
N GLU A 108 -9.65 -0.43 -8.51
CA GLU A 108 -11.05 -0.59 -8.12
C GLU A 108 -11.26 -0.27 -6.62
N LEU A 109 -10.42 -0.82 -5.74
CA LEU A 109 -10.49 -0.55 -4.30
C LEU A 109 -10.18 0.92 -3.98
N SER A 110 -9.21 1.52 -4.67
CA SER A 110 -8.87 2.93 -4.49
C SER A 110 -10.03 3.84 -4.90
N GLU A 111 -10.69 3.54 -6.01
CA GLU A 111 -11.86 4.29 -6.48
C GLU A 111 -13.03 4.16 -5.51
N LYS A 112 -13.33 2.93 -5.06
CA LYS A 112 -14.37 2.68 -4.04
C LYS A 112 -14.08 3.42 -2.74
N ALA A 113 -12.83 3.40 -2.27
CA ALA A 113 -12.42 4.13 -1.08
C ALA A 113 -12.60 5.65 -1.26
N GLN A 114 -12.22 6.19 -2.42
CA GLN A 114 -12.41 7.61 -2.73
C GLN A 114 -13.90 8.00 -2.73
N GLN A 115 -14.76 7.19 -3.36
CA GLN A 115 -16.21 7.42 -3.37
C GLN A 115 -16.81 7.39 -1.95
N LEU A 116 -16.40 6.41 -1.13
CA LEU A 116 -16.83 6.32 0.27
C LEU A 116 -16.37 7.54 1.08
N CYS A 117 -15.11 7.96 0.93
CA CYS A 117 -14.59 9.16 1.59
C CYS A 117 -15.39 10.40 1.19
N GLN A 118 -15.68 10.59 -0.10
CA GLN A 118 -16.49 11.71 -0.59
C GLN A 118 -17.93 11.66 -0.03
N ASN A 119 -18.55 10.48 0.03
CA ASN A 119 -19.88 10.30 0.60
C ASN A 119 -19.90 10.62 2.10
N VAL A 120 -18.92 10.13 2.86
CA VAL A 120 -18.78 10.45 4.29
C VAL A 120 -18.57 11.95 4.46
N GLN A 121 -17.68 12.58 3.69
CA GLN A 121 -17.42 14.01 3.75
C GLN A 121 -18.68 14.84 3.42
N GLY A 122 -19.46 14.42 2.42
CA GLY A 122 -20.74 15.06 2.10
C GLY A 122 -21.74 14.97 3.25
N LYS A 123 -21.87 13.79 3.87
CA LYS A 123 -22.75 13.58 5.03
C LYS A 123 -22.30 14.36 6.26
N THR A 124 -21.00 14.42 6.55
CA THR A 124 -20.50 15.23 7.67
C THR A 124 -20.71 16.72 7.43
N ALA A 125 -20.54 17.21 6.20
CA ALA A 125 -20.84 18.60 5.85
C ALA A 125 -22.34 18.91 6.01
N GLU A 126 -23.23 18.02 5.56
CA GLU A 126 -24.68 18.17 5.73
C GLU A 126 -25.07 18.18 7.22
N LEU A 127 -24.49 17.29 8.04
CA LEU A 127 -24.71 17.26 9.49
C LEU A 127 -24.19 18.52 10.18
N ALA A 128 -23.03 19.04 9.77
CA ALA A 128 -22.48 20.28 10.29
C ALA A 128 -23.38 21.48 9.94
N GLN A 129 -23.91 21.53 8.71
CA GLN A 129 -24.86 22.55 8.29
C GLN A 129 -26.16 22.50 9.11
N LYS A 130 -26.72 21.30 9.32
CA LYS A 130 -27.96 21.10 10.07
C LYS A 130 -27.82 21.39 11.56
N SER A 131 -26.69 21.04 12.16
CA SER A 131 -26.45 21.25 13.59
C SER A 131 -26.19 22.72 13.94
N GLY A 132 -25.94 23.58 12.94
CA GLY A 132 -25.42 24.93 13.17
C GLY A 132 -24.00 24.87 13.74
N ASN A 133 -23.21 25.92 13.53
CA ASN A 133 -21.80 25.96 13.96
C ASN A 133 -21.61 26.07 15.49
N VAL A 134 -22.62 25.75 16.30
CA VAL A 134 -22.59 25.91 17.75
C VAL A 134 -22.29 24.54 18.36
N SER A 135 -21.13 24.41 19.01
CA SER A 135 -20.83 23.22 19.80
C SER A 135 -21.86 23.06 20.93
N LEU A 136 -22.13 21.83 21.35
CA LEU A 136 -23.08 21.58 22.43
C LEU A 136 -22.66 22.31 23.73
N ASP A 137 -21.36 22.37 24.02
CA ASP A 137 -20.84 23.16 25.15
C ASP A 137 -21.15 24.66 25.02
N SER A 138 -20.94 25.24 23.83
CA SER A 138 -21.26 26.65 23.58
C SER A 138 -22.77 26.93 23.70
N ALA A 139 -23.62 26.01 23.22
CA ALA A 139 -25.06 26.13 23.37
C ALA A 139 -25.50 26.05 24.84
N LEU A 140 -24.83 25.22 25.66
CA LEU A 140 -25.08 25.13 27.10
C LEU A 140 -24.69 26.43 27.82
N ASP A 141 -23.55 27.03 27.48
CA ASP A 141 -23.11 28.30 28.06
C ASP A 141 -24.09 29.44 27.71
N ILE A 142 -24.54 29.51 26.45
CA ILE A 142 -25.57 30.48 26.03
C ILE A 142 -26.87 30.27 26.82
N LEU A 143 -27.29 29.02 27.03
CA LEU A 143 -28.51 28.72 27.77
C LEU A 143 -28.41 29.11 29.25
N LYS A 144 -27.25 28.91 29.89
CA LYS A 144 -26.98 29.36 31.25
C LYS A 144 -27.01 30.88 31.36
N ALA A 145 -26.37 31.58 30.42
CA ALA A 145 -26.39 33.04 30.36
C ALA A 145 -27.83 33.57 30.23
N ALA A 146 -28.63 32.99 29.33
CA ALA A 146 -30.04 33.36 29.17
C ALA A 146 -30.93 32.99 30.38
N ALA A 147 -30.52 32.04 31.22
CA ALA A 147 -31.19 31.75 32.48
C ALA A 147 -30.87 32.83 33.52
N ALA A 148 -29.60 33.22 33.64
CA ALA A 148 -29.15 34.28 34.54
C ALA A 148 -29.74 35.64 34.15
N GLU A 149 -29.79 35.97 32.85
CA GLU A 149 -30.42 37.20 32.34
C GLU A 149 -31.90 37.29 32.75
N SER A 150 -32.68 36.21 32.62
CA SER A 150 -34.07 36.25 33.06
C SER A 150 -34.26 36.16 34.59
N GLU A 151 -33.24 35.74 35.33
CA GLU A 151 -33.22 35.90 36.79
C GLU A 151 -33.08 37.39 37.14
N GLU A 152 -32.09 38.08 36.55
CA GLU A 152 -31.87 39.51 36.70
C GLU A 152 -33.10 40.35 36.27
N GLU A 153 -33.73 40.03 35.14
CA GLU A 153 -34.98 40.67 34.72
C GLU A 153 -36.10 40.49 35.75
N SER A 154 -36.18 39.30 36.39
CA SER A 154 -37.20 39.04 37.41
C SER A 154 -36.92 39.80 38.70
N ASP A 155 -35.64 39.94 39.07
CA ASP A 155 -35.23 40.67 40.26
C ASP A 155 -35.41 42.19 40.05
N ALA A 156 -35.14 42.71 38.85
CA ALA A 156 -35.43 44.10 38.49
C ALA A 156 -36.94 44.44 38.57
N LEU A 157 -37.82 43.51 38.17
CA LEU A 157 -39.26 43.68 38.35
C LEU A 157 -39.65 43.72 39.83
N ALA A 158 -38.99 42.93 40.68
CA ALA A 158 -39.22 42.95 42.13
C ALA A 158 -38.76 44.28 42.76
N GLU A 159 -37.63 44.83 42.31
CA GLU A 159 -37.15 46.14 42.73
C GLU A 159 -38.11 47.26 42.31
N GLN A 160 -38.60 47.26 41.07
CA GLN A 160 -39.58 48.23 40.58
C GLN A 160 -40.90 48.20 41.36
N TYR A 161 -41.34 47.01 41.77
CA TYR A 161 -42.52 46.89 42.63
C TYR A 161 -42.26 47.48 44.02
N LEU A 162 -41.08 47.22 44.60
CA LEU A 162 -40.71 47.74 45.92
C LEU A 162 -40.54 49.27 45.95
N SER A 163 -40.09 49.87 44.84
CA SER A 163 -40.04 51.32 44.64
C SER A 163 -41.39 51.95 44.31
N SER A 164 -42.45 51.15 44.15
CA SER A 164 -43.79 51.58 43.71
C SER A 164 -43.82 52.16 42.27
N ASP A 165 -42.88 51.76 41.42
CA ASP A 165 -42.85 52.14 39.99
C ASP A 165 -43.88 51.37 39.16
N ILE A 166 -44.26 50.16 39.60
CA ILE A 166 -45.31 49.32 39.00
C ILE A 166 -46.32 48.89 40.06
N ASP A 167 -47.57 48.64 39.63
CA ASP A 167 -48.62 48.16 40.52
C ASP A 167 -48.56 46.63 40.74
N LEU A 168 -49.37 46.13 41.68
CA LEU A 168 -49.37 44.72 42.07
C LEU A 168 -49.80 43.80 40.93
N ASP A 169 -50.82 44.20 40.16
CA ASP A 169 -51.37 43.35 39.10
C ASP A 169 -50.37 43.22 37.95
N GLN A 170 -49.72 44.32 37.57
CA GLN A 170 -48.66 44.37 36.57
C GLN A 170 -47.42 43.59 37.02
N PHE A 171 -47.03 43.69 38.30
CA PHE A 171 -45.93 42.91 38.87
C PHE A 171 -46.21 41.41 38.76
N ILE A 172 -47.39 40.96 39.22
CA ILE A 172 -47.75 39.54 39.20
C ILE A 172 -47.74 38.99 37.78
N GLU A 173 -48.31 39.71 36.82
CA GLU A 173 -48.37 39.28 35.42
C GLU A 173 -46.98 39.07 34.83
N GLN A 174 -46.07 40.04 35.00
CA GLN A 174 -44.75 39.99 34.38
C GLN A 174 -43.76 39.11 35.14
N PHE A 175 -43.74 39.18 36.48
CA PHE A 175 -42.81 38.45 37.32
C PHE A 175 -43.00 36.94 37.18
N LEU A 176 -44.24 36.45 37.20
CA LEU A 176 -44.52 35.02 37.05
C LEU A 176 -44.07 34.48 35.69
N VAL A 177 -44.25 35.25 34.62
CA VAL A 177 -43.79 34.88 33.27
C VAL A 177 -42.27 34.76 33.24
N LYS A 178 -41.55 35.77 33.76
CA LYS A 178 -40.08 35.78 33.81
C LYS A 178 -39.52 34.67 34.70
N ARG A 179 -40.07 34.47 35.90
CA ARG A 179 -39.66 33.37 36.80
C ARG A 179 -39.91 31.99 36.18
N LYS A 180 -41.05 31.79 35.53
CA LYS A 180 -41.34 30.53 34.81
C LYS A 180 -40.31 30.30 33.69
N GLN A 181 -39.97 31.33 32.93
CA GLN A 181 -38.98 31.24 31.86
C GLN A 181 -37.58 30.92 32.38
N MET A 182 -37.14 31.59 33.45
CA MET A 182 -35.88 31.32 34.14
C MET A 182 -35.82 29.86 34.61
N HIS A 183 -36.83 29.38 35.35
CA HIS A 183 -36.85 28.00 35.85
C HIS A 183 -36.82 26.98 34.71
N LEU A 184 -37.56 27.22 33.61
CA LEU A 184 -37.52 26.35 32.44
C LEU A 184 -36.13 26.31 31.79
N ARG A 185 -35.44 27.44 31.65
CA ARG A 185 -34.09 27.49 31.10
C ARG A 185 -33.08 26.81 32.01
N ARG A 186 -33.18 27.02 33.33
CA ARG A 186 -32.31 26.36 34.33
C ARG A 186 -32.45 24.84 34.28
N VAL A 187 -33.68 24.32 34.30
CA VAL A 187 -33.94 22.87 34.18
C VAL A 187 -33.40 22.31 32.86
N LYS A 188 -33.56 23.03 31.75
CA LYS A 188 -33.00 22.62 30.45
C LYS A 188 -31.47 22.62 30.45
N ALA A 189 -30.83 23.62 31.06
CA ALA A 189 -29.38 23.71 31.19
C ALA A 189 -28.82 22.57 32.06
N ASP A 190 -29.47 22.28 33.19
CA ASP A 190 -29.09 21.19 34.09
C ASP A 190 -29.22 19.83 33.38
N LYS A 191 -30.33 19.61 32.66
CA LYS A 191 -30.52 18.36 31.91
C LYS A 191 -29.53 18.21 30.76
N MET A 192 -29.22 19.30 30.06
CA MET A 192 -28.20 19.29 29.02
C MET A 192 -26.81 19.01 29.59
N ALA A 193 -26.47 19.58 30.75
CA ALA A 193 -25.23 19.30 31.46
C ALA A 193 -25.12 17.82 31.85
N GLU A 194 -26.20 17.23 32.34
CA GLU A 194 -26.28 15.80 32.68
C GLU A 194 -26.03 14.92 31.45
N ILE A 195 -26.66 15.24 30.30
CA ILE A 195 -26.49 14.51 29.04
C ILE A 195 -25.05 14.63 28.52
N LEU A 196 -24.42 15.79 28.63
CA LEU A 196 -23.02 15.98 28.20
C LEU A 196 -22.01 15.31 29.15
N ALA A 197 -22.32 15.25 30.45
CA ALA A 197 -21.49 14.62 31.46
C ALA A 197 -21.64 13.09 31.49
N SER A 198 -22.76 12.56 31.02
CA SER A 198 -22.98 11.13 30.87
C SER A 198 -22.44 10.68 29.51
N PRO A 199 -21.24 10.06 29.43
CA PRO A 199 -20.80 9.49 28.17
C PRO A 199 -21.84 8.45 27.76
N ALA A 200 -22.47 8.66 26.59
CA ALA A 200 -23.33 7.67 25.96
C ALA A 200 -22.68 6.29 26.11
N GLU A 201 -23.46 5.33 26.63
CA GLU A 201 -23.03 3.95 26.82
C GLU A 201 -22.20 3.48 25.61
N SER A 202 -20.92 3.23 25.89
CA SER A 202 -19.95 2.45 25.12
C SER A 202 -20.31 2.15 23.66
N TYR A 203 -19.85 3.01 22.74
CA TYR A 203 -19.27 2.46 21.52
C TYR A 203 -17.79 2.21 21.82
N PRO A 204 -17.31 0.95 21.80
CA PRO A 204 -15.88 0.72 21.85
C PRO A 204 -15.24 1.52 20.71
N PRO A 205 -14.06 2.13 20.93
CA PRO A 205 -13.37 2.83 19.86
C PRO A 205 -13.26 1.87 18.67
N PRO A 206 -13.43 2.34 17.41
CA PRO A 206 -13.27 1.48 16.26
C PRO A 206 -11.88 0.88 16.38
N ILE A 207 -11.82 -0.42 16.65
CA ILE A 207 -10.57 -1.18 16.66
C ILE A 207 -9.94 -0.86 15.30
N PRO A 208 -8.74 -0.25 15.24
CA PRO A 208 -8.13 0.02 13.96
C PRO A 208 -8.03 -1.33 13.25
N ALA A 209 -8.76 -1.47 12.14
CA ALA A 209 -8.75 -2.68 11.35
C ALA A 209 -7.28 -3.02 11.09
N ARG A 210 -6.79 -4.05 11.78
CA ARG A 210 -5.45 -4.57 11.52
C ARG A 210 -5.50 -5.03 10.08
N LEU A 211 -4.93 -4.23 9.19
CA LEU A 211 -4.62 -4.64 7.82
C LEU A 211 -3.99 -6.03 7.93
N PRO A 212 -4.50 -7.05 7.20
CA PRO A 212 -3.82 -8.34 7.14
C PRO A 212 -2.39 -8.07 6.71
N TYR A 213 -1.44 -8.23 7.63
CA TYR A 213 -0.05 -8.26 7.25
C TYR A 213 0.09 -9.44 6.29
N PRO A 214 0.73 -9.29 5.12
CA PRO A 214 1.09 -10.44 4.31
C PRO A 214 1.96 -11.35 5.18
N ALA A 215 1.54 -12.60 5.30
CA ALA A 215 2.27 -13.64 6.02
C ALA A 215 3.73 -13.61 5.56
N GLN A 216 4.65 -13.51 6.52
CA GLN A 216 6.07 -13.65 6.20
C GLN A 216 6.30 -15.06 5.62
N PRO A 217 7.11 -15.20 4.58
CA PRO A 217 7.42 -16.51 4.02
C PRO A 217 8.12 -17.35 5.09
N THR A 218 7.52 -18.49 5.42
CA THR A 218 8.09 -19.53 6.28
C THR A 218 9.48 -19.93 5.76
N PRO A 219 10.48 -20.12 6.65
CA PRO A 219 11.77 -20.67 6.25
C PRO A 219 11.58 -22.04 5.60
N TYR A 220 12.22 -22.24 4.45
CA TYR A 220 12.17 -23.48 3.66
C TYR A 220 12.43 -24.73 4.52
N PRO A 221 11.69 -25.83 4.30
CA PRO A 221 12.02 -27.10 4.92
C PRO A 221 13.30 -27.65 4.29
N MET A 222 14.39 -27.63 5.05
CA MET A 222 15.61 -28.37 4.72
C MET A 222 15.28 -29.87 4.77
N SER A 223 15.14 -30.50 3.60
CA SER A 223 15.11 -31.95 3.49
C SER A 223 16.52 -32.47 3.70
N ASN A 224 16.73 -33.09 4.85
CA ASN A 224 17.91 -33.83 5.22
C ASN A 224 18.02 -35.06 4.29
N ASN A 225 19.02 -35.10 3.42
CA ASN A 225 19.74 -36.32 2.99
C ASN A 225 20.73 -36.01 1.85
N MET A 226 21.99 -35.73 2.19
CA MET A 226 23.11 -36.15 1.35
C MET A 226 24.31 -36.56 2.22
N PRO A 227 24.94 -37.72 1.95
CA PRO A 227 26.18 -38.12 2.62
C PRO A 227 27.36 -37.33 2.07
N TYR A 228 28.18 -36.75 2.96
CA TYR A 228 29.43 -36.09 2.61
C TYR A 228 30.53 -37.13 2.26
N PRO A 229 31.36 -36.89 1.23
CA PRO A 229 32.59 -37.64 1.00
C PRO A 229 33.72 -37.15 1.92
N PRO A 230 34.66 -38.02 2.32
CA PRO A 230 35.77 -37.65 3.19
C PRO A 230 36.83 -36.87 2.40
N TYR A 231 37.52 -36.00 3.15
CA TYR A 231 38.55 -35.03 2.75
C TYR A 231 39.52 -35.47 1.66
#